data_AF-A0A671ELH1-F1
#
_entry.id   AF-A0A671ELH1-F1
#
_cell.length_a   1.000
_cell.length_b   1.000
_cell.length_c   1.000
_cell.angle_alpha   90.00
_cell.angle_beta   90.00
_cell.angle_gamma   90.00
#
_symmetry.space_group_name_H-M   'P 1'
#
loop_
_entity.id
_entity.type
_entity.pdbx_description
1 polymer ?
#
loop_
_entity_poly.entity_id
_entity_poly.type
_entity_poly.pdbx_seq_one_letter_code
_entity_poly.pdbx_strand_id
1 'polypeptide(L)'
;MRFKLPLLAIGLEVAMIVLFALFVHYETDHNVHQQINTTTPGAVDKFLVSYALFQDVHVMIFVGFGFLMTFLKKYGFSSVGINLFIAALGLQWGTLIRGILHHHNQEIHVEIENMINADFSTATVLISFGAVLGKISPIQMLIMTIIEITVFIGNEYLVGEIFKASDIGASMTIHAFGAYFGLAAAGILYRPGLRKEHDNEESVYHSDLFAMIGTLFLWIFWPSFNSAIADAGEKQYRAIINTYFSLAACVVTAYAFSSLVEHRGKLDMVHIQNATLAGGVAVGTCADMEIYPYISMIIGSIAAMVSVLGFKFLTVYPGHASSCTRFFHWNSSWWRADHRFNSKATYLGTAT
;
A
#
# COMPACT_ATOMS: atom_id res chain seq x y z
N MET A 1 9.67 22.23 14.60
CA MET A 1 9.79 21.73 13.22
C MET A 1 10.69 22.58 12.33
N ARG A 2 10.67 23.93 12.45
CA ARG A 2 11.42 24.88 11.61
C ARG A 2 12.89 24.52 11.28
N PHE A 3 13.63 23.95 12.23
CA PHE A 3 15.03 23.55 12.00
C PHE A 3 15.21 22.03 11.91
N LYS A 4 14.56 21.28 12.81
CA LYS A 4 14.71 19.82 12.89
C LYS A 4 14.30 19.09 11.59
N LEU A 5 13.19 19.51 10.98
CA LEU A 5 12.69 18.85 9.77
C LEU A 5 13.56 19.16 8.55
N PRO A 6 13.88 20.44 8.23
CA PRO A 6 14.79 20.72 7.12
C PRO A 6 16.17 20.11 7.30
N LEU A 7 16.74 20.15 8.51
CA LEU A 7 18.05 19.55 8.78
C LEU A 7 18.06 18.05 8.48
N LEU A 8 17.03 17.32 8.94
CA LEU A 8 16.91 15.89 8.67
C LEU A 8 16.67 15.62 7.18
N ALA A 9 15.75 16.35 6.55
CA ALA A 9 15.40 16.16 5.15
C ALA A 9 16.61 16.41 4.23
N ILE A 10 17.29 17.54 4.40
CA ILE A 10 18.49 17.89 3.63
C ILE A 10 19.62 16.92 3.94
N GLY A 11 19.80 16.52 5.21
CA GLY A 11 20.80 15.53 5.59
C GLY A 11 20.59 14.17 4.93
N LEU A 12 19.34 13.69 4.89
CA LEU A 12 18.97 12.45 4.19
C LEU A 12 19.19 12.59 2.69
N GLU A 13 18.75 13.68 2.06
CA GLU A 13 18.92 13.91 0.62
C GLU A 13 20.40 13.97 0.22
N VAL A 14 21.24 14.70 0.98
CA VAL A 14 22.69 14.74 0.75
C VAL A 14 23.30 13.34 0.89
N ALA A 15 22.86 12.56 1.89
CA ALA A 15 23.31 11.18 2.04
C ALA A 15 22.88 10.31 0.85
N MET A 16 21.64 10.44 0.35
CA MET A 16 21.19 9.72 -0.84
C MET A 16 22.02 10.08 -2.06
N ILE A 17 22.26 11.38 -2.32
CA ILE A 17 23.09 11.83 -3.44
C ILE A 17 24.49 11.23 -3.38
N VAL A 18 25.12 11.24 -2.20
CA VAL A 18 26.45 10.63 -2.03
C VAL A 18 26.42 9.13 -2.26
N LEU A 19 25.41 8.42 -1.73
CA LEU A 19 25.29 6.97 -1.92
C LEU A 19 25.00 6.60 -3.37
N PHE A 20 24.12 7.35 -4.06
CA PHE A 20 23.86 7.17 -5.49
C PHE A 20 25.13 7.40 -6.31
N ALA A 21 25.88 8.46 -6.02
CA ALA A 21 27.13 8.74 -6.72
C ALA A 21 28.20 7.66 -6.53
N LEU A 22 28.15 6.91 -5.42
CA LEU A 22 29.13 5.87 -5.10
C LEU A 22 28.72 4.48 -5.60
N PHE A 23 27.42 4.19 -5.68
CA PHE A 23 26.93 2.82 -5.89
C PHE A 23 26.00 2.65 -7.08
N VAL A 24 25.43 3.73 -7.64
CA VAL A 24 24.33 3.66 -8.60
C VAL A 24 24.76 4.20 -9.96
N HIS A 25 24.59 3.37 -10.99
CA HIS A 25 24.96 3.64 -12.37
C HIS A 25 23.77 3.42 -13.30
N TYR A 26 23.80 4.06 -14.46
CA TYR A 26 22.90 3.67 -15.55
C TYR A 26 23.25 2.27 -16.04
N GLU A 27 22.27 1.60 -16.64
CA GLU A 27 22.54 0.42 -17.45
C GLU A 27 23.59 0.77 -18.52
N THR A 28 24.62 -0.07 -18.68
CA THR A 28 25.76 0.26 -19.53
C THR A 28 25.35 0.33 -21.01
N ASP A 29 25.87 1.35 -21.71
CA ASP A 29 25.60 1.64 -23.13
C ASP A 29 25.84 0.45 -24.07
N HIS A 30 26.69 -0.53 -23.71
CA HIS A 30 26.90 -1.72 -24.53
C HIS A 30 25.65 -2.60 -24.66
N ASN A 31 24.83 -2.69 -23.61
CA ASN A 31 23.57 -3.44 -23.65
C ASN A 31 22.49 -2.63 -24.38
N VAL A 32 22.39 -1.33 -24.11
CA VAL A 32 21.43 -0.43 -24.77
C VAL A 32 21.69 -0.36 -26.28
N HIS A 33 22.94 -0.23 -26.71
CA HIS A 33 23.29 -0.24 -28.13
C HIS A 33 23.19 -1.63 -28.79
N GLN A 34 23.41 -2.73 -28.07
CA GLN A 34 23.10 -4.07 -28.61
C GLN A 34 21.59 -4.30 -28.77
N GLN A 35 20.80 -3.79 -27.84
CA GLN A 35 19.34 -3.89 -27.82
C GLN A 35 18.68 -3.01 -28.89
N ILE A 36 19.31 -1.90 -29.28
CA ILE A 36 18.87 -1.03 -30.38
C ILE A 36 19.43 -1.48 -31.75
N ASN A 37 20.65 -2.01 -31.80
CA ASN A 37 21.25 -2.50 -33.06
C ASN A 37 20.81 -3.91 -33.45
N THR A 38 20.23 -4.68 -32.53
CA THR A 38 19.45 -5.85 -32.90
C THR A 38 18.04 -5.37 -33.23
N THR A 39 17.68 -5.40 -34.52
CA THR A 39 16.30 -5.30 -35.01
C THR A 39 15.49 -6.52 -34.55
N THR A 40 15.35 -6.71 -33.24
CA THR A 40 14.45 -7.67 -32.61
C THR A 40 13.29 -6.87 -32.01
N PRO A 41 12.10 -6.90 -32.64
CA PRO A 41 10.90 -6.17 -32.18
C PRO A 41 10.64 -6.31 -30.67
N GLY A 42 10.94 -7.48 -30.09
CA GLY A 42 10.65 -7.79 -28.69
C GLY A 42 11.40 -6.99 -27.63
N ALA A 43 12.54 -6.35 -27.94
CA ALA A 43 13.31 -5.65 -26.91
C ALA A 43 12.76 -4.23 -26.61
N VAL A 44 12.38 -3.51 -27.67
CA VAL A 44 11.67 -2.22 -27.57
C VAL A 44 10.29 -2.44 -26.94
N ASP A 45 9.59 -3.50 -27.35
CA ASP A 45 8.30 -3.86 -26.77
C ASP A 45 8.39 -4.17 -25.27
N LYS A 46 9.43 -4.90 -24.82
CA LYS A 46 9.64 -5.18 -23.38
C LYS A 46 9.87 -3.90 -22.57
N PHE A 47 10.66 -2.96 -23.08
CA PHE A 47 10.89 -1.68 -22.42
C PHE A 47 9.58 -0.89 -22.27
N LEU A 48 8.82 -0.75 -23.36
CA LEU A 48 7.56 0.01 -23.35
C LEU A 48 6.52 -0.61 -22.42
N VAL A 49 6.40 -1.94 -22.39
CA VAL A 49 5.50 -2.65 -21.47
C VAL A 49 5.92 -2.45 -20.02
N SER A 50 7.21 -2.60 -19.71
CA SER A 50 7.73 -2.41 -18.34
C SER A 50 7.54 -0.98 -17.87
N TYR A 51 7.77 0.00 -18.74
CA TYR A 51 7.56 1.41 -18.44
C TYR A 51 6.08 1.73 -18.18
N ALA A 52 5.15 1.15 -18.94
CA ALA A 52 3.71 1.32 -18.70
C ALA A 52 3.30 0.74 -17.33
N LEU A 53 3.76 -0.47 -16.99
CA LEU A 53 3.50 -1.08 -15.69
C LEU A 53 4.08 -0.25 -14.55
N PHE A 54 5.29 0.29 -14.74
CA PHE A 54 5.89 1.25 -13.81
C PHE A 54 5.00 2.48 -13.61
N GLN A 55 4.52 3.11 -14.69
CA GLN A 55 3.67 4.30 -14.59
C GLN A 55 2.40 4.02 -13.79
N ASP A 56 1.76 2.88 -14.02
CA ASP A 56 0.55 2.46 -13.30
C ASP A 56 0.83 2.32 -11.80
N VAL A 57 1.89 1.58 -11.43
CA VAL A 57 2.31 1.40 -10.03
C VAL A 57 2.68 2.74 -9.39
N HIS A 58 3.41 3.58 -10.10
CA HIS A 58 3.82 4.90 -9.62
C HIS A 58 2.60 5.80 -9.34
N VAL A 59 1.57 5.76 -10.20
CA VAL A 59 0.32 6.49 -9.95
C VAL A 59 -0.39 5.94 -8.71
N MET A 60 -0.35 4.64 -8.45
CA MET A 60 -0.88 4.06 -7.21
C MET A 60 -0.17 4.64 -5.96
N ILE A 61 1.15 4.80 -6.00
CA ILE A 61 1.95 5.37 -4.90
C ILE A 61 1.57 6.82 -4.62
N PHE A 62 1.57 7.68 -5.64
CA PHE A 62 1.41 9.12 -5.44
C PHE A 62 -0.04 9.58 -5.40
N VAL A 63 -0.88 9.07 -6.29
CA VAL A 63 -2.29 9.46 -6.39
C VAL A 63 -3.16 8.50 -5.59
N GLY A 64 -2.97 7.19 -5.78
CA GLY A 64 -3.78 6.17 -5.12
C GLY A 64 -3.77 6.28 -3.60
N PHE A 65 -2.66 5.93 -2.96
CA PHE A 65 -2.47 6.07 -1.52
C PHE A 65 -2.61 7.52 -1.05
N GLY A 66 -1.99 8.45 -1.78
CA GLY A 66 -1.97 9.87 -1.43
C GLY A 66 -3.36 10.48 -1.26
N PHE A 67 -4.28 10.22 -2.21
CA PHE A 67 -5.64 10.71 -2.11
C PHE A 67 -6.53 9.84 -1.21
N LEU A 68 -6.35 8.51 -1.17
CA LEU A 68 -7.16 7.61 -0.33
C LEU A 68 -7.13 8.07 1.15
N MET A 69 -5.97 8.48 1.63
CA MET A 69 -5.78 8.94 3.02
C MET A 69 -6.34 10.35 3.30
N THR A 70 -6.89 11.05 2.29
CA THR A 70 -7.43 12.41 2.46
C THR A 70 -8.83 12.46 3.07
N PHE A 71 -9.42 11.30 3.40
CA PHE A 71 -10.76 11.21 4.00
C PHE A 71 -10.90 12.01 5.30
N LEU A 72 -9.81 12.17 6.07
CA LEU A 72 -9.77 12.98 7.29
C LEU A 72 -10.00 14.47 7.00
N LYS A 73 -11.14 15.02 7.46
CA LYS A 73 -11.65 16.36 7.10
C LYS A 73 -10.67 17.54 7.32
N LYS A 74 -9.71 17.41 8.24
CA LYS A 74 -8.71 18.45 8.56
C LYS A 74 -7.27 17.98 8.39
N TYR A 75 -7.05 16.85 7.71
CA TYR A 75 -5.72 16.29 7.50
C TYR A 75 -5.37 16.12 6.02
N GLY A 76 -6.25 16.49 5.08
CA GLY A 76 -6.03 16.30 3.63
C GLY A 76 -4.68 16.81 3.11
N PHE A 77 -4.25 18.03 3.46
CA PHE A 77 -2.94 18.56 3.05
C PHE A 77 -1.78 17.73 3.59
N SER A 78 -1.87 17.32 4.86
CA SER A 78 -0.82 16.50 5.47
C SER A 78 -0.84 15.07 4.92
N SER A 79 -2.00 14.52 4.61
CA SER A 79 -2.13 13.20 3.99
C SER A 79 -1.39 13.15 2.65
N VAL A 80 -1.82 13.95 1.65
CA VAL A 80 -1.20 13.90 0.31
C VAL A 80 0.21 14.48 0.30
N GLY A 81 0.48 15.53 1.09
CA GLY A 81 1.79 16.17 1.15
C GLY A 81 2.85 15.33 1.86
N ILE A 82 2.50 14.66 2.96
CA ILE A 82 3.43 13.73 3.62
C ILE A 82 3.57 12.47 2.77
N ASN A 83 2.53 11.98 2.11
CA ASN A 83 2.61 10.86 1.16
C ASN A 83 3.66 11.13 0.08
N LEU A 84 3.58 12.28 -0.60
CA LEU A 84 4.58 12.70 -1.58
C LEU A 84 5.99 12.70 -0.98
N PHE A 85 6.14 13.21 0.24
CA PHE A 85 7.44 13.36 0.88
C PHE A 85 8.07 12.02 1.30
N ILE A 86 7.29 11.11 1.90
CA ILE A 86 7.76 9.77 2.25
C ILE A 86 7.99 8.91 1.02
N ALA A 87 7.18 9.07 -0.02
CA ALA A 87 7.36 8.34 -1.28
C ALA A 87 8.65 8.79 -1.97
N ALA A 88 8.90 10.09 -2.10
CA ALA A 88 10.14 10.60 -2.69
C ALA A 88 11.42 10.08 -1.98
N LEU A 89 11.39 9.97 -0.65
CA LEU A 89 12.48 9.35 0.10
C LEU A 89 12.53 7.82 -0.11
N GLY A 90 11.37 7.18 -0.09
CA GLY A 90 11.23 5.73 -0.21
C GLY A 90 11.75 5.18 -1.52
N LEU A 91 11.52 5.89 -2.64
CA LEU A 91 12.05 5.50 -3.95
C LEU A 91 13.58 5.45 -3.94
N GLN A 92 14.22 6.51 -3.47
CA GLN A 92 15.69 6.58 -3.41
C GLN A 92 16.27 5.50 -2.49
N TRP A 93 15.71 5.38 -1.29
CA TRP A 93 16.22 4.44 -0.30
C TRP A 93 15.96 2.98 -0.67
N GLY A 94 14.78 2.69 -1.24
CA GLY A 94 14.40 1.36 -1.73
C GLY A 94 15.31 0.87 -2.83
N THR A 95 15.60 1.72 -3.83
CA THR A 95 16.55 1.40 -4.90
C THR A 95 17.94 1.05 -4.33
N LEU A 96 18.46 1.87 -3.40
CA LEU A 96 19.77 1.63 -2.80
C LEU A 96 19.83 0.32 -2.01
N ILE A 97 18.94 0.14 -1.04
CA ILE A 97 19.03 -1.02 -0.14
C ILE A 97 18.77 -2.32 -0.88
N ARG A 98 17.83 -2.32 -1.84
CA ARG A 98 17.56 -3.52 -2.63
C ARG A 98 18.74 -3.84 -3.55
N GLY A 99 19.32 -2.82 -4.18
CA GLY A 99 20.54 -2.97 -4.98
C GLY A 99 21.70 -3.55 -4.16
N ILE A 100 21.98 -2.99 -2.97
CA ILE A 100 23.04 -3.48 -2.07
C ILE A 100 22.82 -4.96 -1.70
N LEU A 101 21.59 -5.33 -1.34
CA LEU A 101 21.29 -6.68 -0.88
C LEU A 101 21.36 -7.71 -2.00
N HIS A 102 20.83 -7.41 -3.19
CA HIS A 102 20.75 -8.35 -4.30
C HIS A 102 22.02 -8.41 -5.17
N HIS A 103 22.82 -7.34 -5.22
CA HIS A 103 24.03 -7.28 -6.06
C HIS A 103 25.35 -7.61 -5.32
N HIS A 104 25.29 -8.03 -4.05
CA HIS A 104 26.46 -8.52 -3.28
C HIS A 104 27.75 -7.67 -3.45
N ASN A 105 27.65 -6.35 -3.33
CA ASN A 105 28.74 -5.35 -3.49
C ASN A 105 29.24 -5.11 -4.94
N GLN A 106 28.48 -5.44 -5.98
CA GLN A 106 28.69 -4.94 -7.34
C GLN A 106 27.92 -3.62 -7.57
N GLU A 107 28.28 -2.88 -8.63
CA GLU A 107 27.60 -1.65 -9.04
C GLU A 107 26.09 -1.91 -9.25
N ILE A 108 25.25 -0.99 -8.77
CA ILE A 108 23.79 -1.04 -8.92
C ILE A 108 23.43 -0.38 -10.26
N HIS A 109 23.06 -1.18 -11.25
CA HIS A 109 22.51 -0.66 -12.50
C HIS A 109 21.00 -0.46 -12.37
N VAL A 110 20.52 0.76 -12.61
CA VAL A 110 19.08 1.07 -12.48
C VAL A 110 18.35 0.75 -13.77
N GLU A 111 17.49 -0.26 -13.70
CA GLU A 111 16.49 -0.60 -14.72
C GLU A 111 15.08 -0.21 -14.24
N ILE A 112 14.10 -0.25 -15.16
CA ILE A 112 12.69 0.01 -14.84
C ILE A 112 12.17 -0.95 -13.76
N GLU A 113 12.64 -2.20 -13.77
CA GLU A 113 12.29 -3.17 -12.73
C GLU A 113 12.77 -2.72 -11.34
N ASN A 114 13.96 -2.13 -11.22
CA ASN A 114 14.43 -1.58 -9.95
C ASN A 114 13.54 -0.43 -9.46
N MET A 115 13.00 0.38 -10.39
CA MET A 115 12.07 1.46 -10.07
C MET A 115 10.73 0.91 -9.56
N ILE A 116 10.18 -0.11 -10.21
CA ILE A 116 8.95 -0.80 -9.77
C ILE A 116 9.13 -1.38 -8.36
N ASN A 117 10.25 -2.06 -8.11
CA ASN A 117 10.52 -2.63 -6.80
C ASN A 117 10.73 -1.54 -5.72
N ALA A 118 11.28 -0.37 -6.08
CA ALA A 118 11.36 0.77 -5.18
C ALA A 118 9.97 1.34 -4.85
N ASP A 119 9.06 1.42 -5.82
CA ASP A 119 7.66 1.76 -5.60
C ASP A 119 6.97 0.73 -4.68
N PHE A 120 7.23 -0.58 -4.86
CA PHE A 120 6.71 -1.63 -3.98
C PHE A 120 7.19 -1.50 -2.53
N SER A 121 8.48 -1.28 -2.31
CA SER A 121 9.01 -1.01 -0.97
C SER A 121 8.39 0.24 -0.34
N THR A 122 8.10 1.25 -1.16
CA THR A 122 7.42 2.47 -0.74
C THR A 122 5.97 2.20 -0.39
N ALA A 123 5.25 1.40 -1.18
CA ALA A 123 3.87 1.00 -0.92
C ALA A 123 3.71 0.40 0.48
N THR A 124 4.65 -0.44 0.90
CA THR A 124 4.71 -1.02 2.25
C THR A 124 4.66 0.07 3.33
N VAL A 125 5.50 1.11 3.20
CA VAL A 125 5.51 2.25 4.13
C VAL A 125 4.21 3.05 4.08
N LEU A 126 3.60 3.19 2.89
CA LEU A 126 2.32 3.89 2.75
C LEU A 126 1.17 3.13 3.43
N ILE A 127 1.22 1.80 3.46
CA ILE A 127 0.29 0.97 4.23
C ILE A 127 0.49 1.21 5.73
N SER A 128 1.74 1.20 6.19
CA SER A 128 2.07 1.53 7.58
C SER A 128 1.66 2.95 7.96
N PHE A 129 1.83 3.90 7.04
CA PHE A 129 1.39 5.29 7.22
C PHE A 129 -0.10 5.36 7.51
N GLY A 130 -0.93 4.56 6.84
CA GLY A 130 -2.37 4.47 7.11
C GLY A 130 -2.69 4.17 8.59
N ALA A 131 -1.91 3.32 9.26
CA ALA A 131 -2.11 2.98 10.67
C ALA A 131 -1.74 4.12 11.65
N VAL A 132 -0.78 4.96 11.28
CA VAL A 132 -0.26 6.07 12.11
C VAL A 132 -0.68 7.45 11.59
N LEU A 133 -1.57 7.50 10.61
CA LEU A 133 -2.05 8.70 9.93
C LEU A 133 -2.62 9.71 10.94
N GLY A 134 -2.17 10.96 10.86
CA GLY A 134 -2.59 12.02 11.79
C GLY A 134 -2.02 11.94 13.20
N LYS A 135 -1.26 10.89 13.54
CA LYS A 135 -0.83 10.60 14.92
C LYS A 135 0.66 10.89 15.14
N ILE A 136 1.49 10.82 14.09
CA ILE A 136 2.95 11.00 14.18
C ILE A 136 3.44 12.16 13.29
N SER A 137 4.60 12.72 13.64
CA SER A 137 5.17 13.89 12.96
C SER A 137 5.89 13.50 11.66
N PRO A 138 6.06 14.43 10.69
CA PRO A 138 6.83 14.19 9.48
C PRO A 138 8.26 13.66 9.73
N ILE A 139 8.92 14.07 10.82
CA ILE A 139 10.24 13.54 11.18
C ILE A 139 10.16 12.05 11.55
N GLN A 140 9.15 11.67 12.34
CA GLN A 140 8.93 10.27 12.71
C GLN A 140 8.58 9.44 11.47
N MET A 141 7.84 10.00 10.52
CA MET A 141 7.54 9.38 9.24
C MET A 141 8.83 9.09 8.45
N LEU A 142 9.74 10.05 8.29
CA LEU A 142 11.02 9.83 7.58
C LEU A 142 11.88 8.74 8.24
N ILE A 143 11.94 8.74 9.58
CA ILE A 143 12.68 7.72 10.33
C ILE A 143 12.03 6.34 10.13
N MET A 144 10.70 6.27 10.18
CA MET A 144 9.95 5.05 9.92
C MET A 144 10.21 4.53 8.50
N THR A 145 10.17 5.40 7.49
CA THR A 145 10.46 5.04 6.08
C THR A 145 11.82 4.37 5.93
N ILE A 146 12.88 4.94 6.51
CA ILE A 146 14.23 4.37 6.42
C ILE A 146 14.28 2.99 7.08
N ILE A 147 13.76 2.85 8.30
CA ILE A 147 13.79 1.60 9.06
C ILE A 147 12.95 0.52 8.37
N GLU A 148 11.72 0.87 8.02
CA GLU A 148 10.73 -0.06 7.48
C GLU A 148 11.16 -0.62 6.13
N ILE A 149 11.65 0.22 5.20
CA ILE A 149 12.15 -0.25 3.90
C ILE A 149 13.34 -1.20 4.08
N THR A 150 14.28 -0.90 4.99
CA THR A 150 15.41 -1.80 5.23
C THR A 150 14.96 -3.16 5.75
N VAL A 151 14.00 -3.19 6.67
CA VAL A 151 13.46 -4.46 7.20
C VAL A 151 12.62 -5.18 6.15
N PHE A 152 11.81 -4.44 5.38
CA PHE A 152 11.01 -4.97 4.28
C PHE A 152 11.88 -5.69 3.25
N ILE A 153 12.96 -5.07 2.77
CA ILE A 153 13.84 -5.68 1.76
C ILE A 153 14.53 -6.93 2.31
N GLY A 154 14.95 -6.90 3.59
CA GLY A 154 15.47 -8.10 4.25
C GLY A 154 14.43 -9.23 4.33
N ASN A 155 13.17 -8.89 4.59
CA ASN A 155 12.05 -9.84 4.61
C ASN A 155 11.70 -10.35 3.20
N GLU A 156 11.70 -9.48 2.19
CA GLU A 156 11.52 -9.83 0.78
C GLU A 156 12.58 -10.85 0.35
N TYR A 157 13.85 -10.59 0.64
CA TYR A 157 14.94 -11.51 0.35
C TYR A 157 14.78 -12.85 1.08
N LEU A 158 14.39 -12.84 2.36
CA LEU A 158 14.16 -14.07 3.10
C LEU A 158 13.02 -14.91 2.47
N VAL A 159 11.89 -14.27 2.14
CA VAL A 159 10.71 -14.96 1.59
C VAL A 159 10.95 -15.44 0.16
N GLY A 160 11.46 -14.57 -0.71
CA GLY A 160 11.68 -14.87 -2.12
C GLY A 160 12.93 -15.70 -2.38
N GLU A 161 14.07 -15.33 -1.79
CA GLU A 161 15.35 -15.97 -2.12
C GLU A 161 15.70 -17.16 -1.24
N ILE A 162 15.35 -17.12 0.05
CA ILE A 162 15.70 -18.21 0.98
C ILE A 162 14.58 -19.25 1.07
N PHE A 163 13.35 -18.81 1.34
CA PHE A 163 12.20 -19.73 1.45
C PHE A 163 11.63 -20.16 0.11
N LYS A 164 11.99 -19.48 -0.99
CA LYS A 164 11.48 -19.75 -2.34
C LYS A 164 9.95 -19.75 -2.39
N ALA A 165 9.31 -18.90 -1.59
CA ALA A 165 7.87 -18.73 -1.59
C ALA A 165 7.43 -17.88 -2.79
N SER A 166 6.28 -18.21 -3.38
CA SER A 166 5.65 -17.34 -4.39
C SER A 166 4.81 -16.28 -3.70
N ASP A 167 4.95 -15.02 -4.13
CA ASP A 167 4.12 -13.90 -3.66
C ASP A 167 4.05 -12.77 -4.70
N ILE A 168 3.55 -13.07 -5.91
CA ILE A 168 3.77 -12.19 -7.06
C ILE A 168 3.18 -10.77 -6.93
N GLY A 169 1.97 -10.66 -6.36
CA GLY A 169 1.32 -9.39 -6.02
C GLY A 169 1.52 -8.99 -4.56
N ALA A 170 2.48 -9.62 -3.88
CA ALA A 170 2.98 -9.21 -2.57
C ALA A 170 1.92 -9.12 -1.45
N SER A 171 0.96 -10.06 -1.40
CA SER A 171 -0.01 -10.10 -0.31
C SER A 171 0.66 -10.32 1.04
N MET A 172 1.78 -11.06 1.06
CA MET A 172 2.55 -11.31 2.28
C MET A 172 3.63 -10.26 2.49
N THR A 173 4.50 -10.04 1.50
CA THR A 173 5.72 -9.22 1.66
C THR A 173 5.41 -7.73 1.74
N ILE A 174 4.41 -7.21 1.02
CA ILE A 174 4.00 -5.79 1.08
C ILE A 174 2.83 -5.63 2.05
N HIS A 175 1.69 -6.26 1.73
CA HIS A 175 0.43 -5.89 2.38
C HIS A 175 0.34 -6.36 3.82
N ALA A 176 0.58 -7.65 4.09
CA ALA A 176 0.57 -8.17 5.45
C ALA A 176 1.71 -7.55 6.28
N PHE A 177 2.93 -7.54 5.74
CA PHE A 177 4.08 -6.92 6.42
C PHE A 177 3.81 -5.47 6.80
N GLY A 178 3.43 -4.62 5.85
CA GLY A 178 3.16 -3.19 6.09
C GLY A 178 2.01 -2.99 7.08
N ALA A 179 0.92 -3.75 6.94
CA ALA A 179 -0.20 -3.64 7.88
C ALA A 179 0.23 -3.96 9.33
N TYR A 180 0.97 -5.05 9.53
CA TYR A 180 1.41 -5.45 10.87
C TYR A 180 2.55 -4.57 11.40
N PHE A 181 3.47 -4.10 10.55
CA PHE A 181 4.50 -3.15 10.93
C PHE A 181 3.86 -1.82 11.38
N GLY A 182 2.92 -1.28 10.62
CA GLY A 182 2.18 -0.07 10.95
C GLY A 182 1.39 -0.20 12.25
N LEU A 183 0.72 -1.33 12.48
CA LEU A 183 0.04 -1.61 13.75
C LEU A 183 1.01 -1.69 14.93
N ALA A 184 2.17 -2.33 14.76
CA ALA A 184 3.20 -2.38 15.79
C ALA A 184 3.76 -0.97 16.09
N ALA A 185 4.04 -0.18 15.06
CA ALA A 185 4.48 1.21 15.19
C ALA A 185 3.42 2.07 15.90
N ALA A 186 2.14 1.94 15.54
CA ALA A 186 1.03 2.61 16.21
C ALA A 186 0.94 2.22 17.70
N GLY A 187 1.18 0.94 18.02
CA GLY A 187 1.22 0.44 19.39
C GLY A 187 2.37 1.00 20.21
N ILE A 188 3.58 1.06 19.65
CA ILE A 188 4.78 1.59 20.32
C ILE A 188 4.69 3.11 20.49
N LEU A 189 4.21 3.82 19.47
CA LEU A 189 4.09 5.28 19.47
C LEU A 189 2.82 5.78 20.17
N TYR A 190 2.06 4.88 20.78
CA TYR A 190 0.89 5.22 21.55
C TYR A 190 1.23 6.16 22.71
N ARG A 191 0.39 7.18 22.90
CA ARG A 191 0.47 8.13 24.01
C ARG A 191 -0.91 8.33 24.62
N PRO A 192 -1.04 8.55 25.96
CA PRO A 192 -2.34 8.68 26.62
C PRO A 192 -3.28 9.73 26.02
N GLY A 193 -2.73 10.78 25.40
CA GLY A 193 -3.50 11.80 24.69
C GLY A 193 -4.21 11.32 23.41
N LEU A 194 -3.87 10.14 22.88
CA LEU A 194 -4.53 9.48 21.76
C LEU A 194 -5.61 8.48 22.21
N ARG A 195 -5.88 8.38 23.52
CA ARG A 195 -6.86 7.44 24.07
C ARG A 195 -8.30 7.81 23.74
N LYS A 196 -8.57 9.10 23.64
CA LYS A 196 -9.89 9.62 23.25
C LYS A 196 -9.84 9.92 21.76
N GLU A 197 -10.89 9.51 21.06
CA GLU A 197 -11.15 9.91 19.69
C GLU A 197 -11.07 11.44 19.57
N HIS A 198 -10.35 11.92 18.57
CA HIS A 198 -10.22 13.35 18.33
C HIS A 198 -11.39 13.80 17.45
N ASP A 199 -12.00 14.96 17.74
CA ASP A 199 -13.09 15.56 16.93
C ASP A 199 -12.79 15.77 15.42
N ASN A 200 -11.55 15.53 14.99
CA ASN A 200 -11.09 15.65 13.61
C ASN A 200 -10.83 14.29 12.94
N GLU A 201 -10.99 13.18 13.67
CA GLU A 201 -10.92 11.80 13.17
C GLU A 201 -12.27 11.42 12.51
N GLU A 202 -12.75 12.29 11.62
CA GLU A 202 -13.99 12.10 10.84
C GLU A 202 -13.78 12.61 9.40
N SER A 203 -14.71 12.25 8.51
CA SER A 203 -14.76 12.74 7.13
C SER A 203 -15.89 13.76 6.91
N VAL A 204 -15.83 14.44 5.77
CA VAL A 204 -16.90 15.28 5.22
C VAL A 204 -17.06 14.96 3.75
N TYR A 205 -18.20 15.35 3.15
CA TYR A 205 -18.53 15.01 1.76
C TYR A 205 -17.39 15.23 0.75
N HIS A 206 -16.74 16.41 0.77
CA HIS A 206 -15.66 16.67 -0.17
C HIS A 206 -14.38 15.88 0.14
N SER A 207 -14.07 15.60 1.41
CA SER A 207 -12.90 14.77 1.74
C SER A 207 -13.10 13.32 1.33
N ASP A 208 -14.34 12.81 1.41
CA ASP A 208 -14.68 11.48 0.91
C ASP A 208 -14.67 11.38 -0.62
N LEU A 209 -15.08 12.45 -1.32
CA LEU A 209 -14.93 12.51 -2.78
C LEU A 209 -13.45 12.51 -3.19
N PHE A 210 -12.59 13.24 -2.47
CA PHE A 210 -11.14 13.19 -2.72
C PHE A 210 -10.56 11.81 -2.41
N ALA A 211 -10.96 11.16 -1.31
CA ALA A 211 -10.54 9.80 -0.99
C ALA A 211 -10.94 8.79 -2.07
N MET A 212 -12.12 8.94 -2.67
CA MET A 212 -12.55 8.11 -3.79
C MET A 212 -11.67 8.24 -5.04
N ILE A 213 -11.03 9.38 -5.28
CA ILE A 213 -10.03 9.50 -6.36
C ILE A 213 -8.91 8.47 -6.11
N GLY A 214 -8.38 8.43 -4.88
CA GLY A 214 -7.37 7.46 -4.48
C GLY A 214 -7.83 6.02 -4.65
N THR A 215 -9.03 5.69 -4.16
CA THR A 215 -9.64 4.37 -4.35
C THR A 215 -9.71 3.96 -5.81
N LEU A 216 -10.17 4.84 -6.70
CA LEU A 216 -10.34 4.51 -8.11
C LEU A 216 -9.00 4.28 -8.81
N PHE A 217 -7.99 5.11 -8.55
CA PHE A 217 -6.65 4.92 -9.12
C PHE A 217 -5.98 3.64 -8.62
N LEU A 218 -6.15 3.30 -7.34
CA LEU A 218 -5.70 2.01 -6.81
C LEU A 218 -6.41 0.86 -7.50
N TRP A 219 -7.75 0.91 -7.59
CA TRP A 219 -8.55 -0.16 -8.17
C TRP A 219 -8.24 -0.40 -9.65
N ILE A 220 -8.13 0.67 -10.45
CA ILE A 220 -7.90 0.59 -11.90
C ILE A 220 -6.50 0.02 -12.21
N PHE A 221 -5.47 0.40 -11.46
CA PHE A 221 -4.09 0.02 -11.74
C PHE A 221 -3.59 -1.21 -10.97
N TRP A 222 -4.39 -1.77 -10.07
CA TRP A 222 -4.03 -2.99 -9.33
C TRP A 222 -3.68 -4.19 -10.22
N PRO A 223 -4.33 -4.44 -11.37
CA PRO A 223 -3.91 -5.51 -12.26
C PRO A 223 -2.46 -5.36 -12.71
N SER A 224 -2.01 -4.14 -13.00
CA SER A 224 -0.61 -3.83 -13.30
C SER A 224 0.28 -4.06 -12.10
N PHE A 225 -0.14 -3.64 -10.89
CA PHE A 225 0.59 -3.89 -9.64
C PHE A 225 0.87 -5.38 -9.41
N ASN A 226 -0.15 -6.23 -9.50
CA ASN A 226 -0.01 -7.68 -9.27
C ASN A 226 0.73 -8.41 -10.40
N SER A 227 0.94 -7.76 -11.56
CA SER A 227 1.57 -8.37 -12.73
C SER A 227 2.93 -7.76 -13.08
N ALA A 228 3.37 -6.70 -12.39
CA ALA A 228 4.50 -5.88 -12.79
C ALA A 228 5.83 -6.65 -12.84
N ILE A 229 6.00 -7.60 -11.93
CA ILE A 229 7.19 -8.45 -11.81
C ILE A 229 6.91 -9.92 -12.20
N ALA A 230 5.72 -10.20 -12.76
CA ALA A 230 5.37 -11.53 -13.24
C ALA A 230 6.10 -11.85 -14.54
N ASP A 231 6.48 -13.12 -14.72
CA ASP A 231 7.10 -13.57 -15.96
C ASP A 231 6.23 -13.18 -17.17
N ALA A 232 6.84 -12.50 -18.14
CA ALA A 232 6.15 -12.01 -19.33
C ALA A 232 5.48 -13.16 -20.10
N GLY A 233 4.29 -12.89 -20.65
CA GLY A 233 3.47 -13.88 -21.34
C GLY A 233 2.34 -14.40 -20.44
N GLU A 234 2.27 -15.72 -20.24
CA GLU A 234 1.10 -16.35 -19.63
C GLU A 234 0.90 -15.99 -18.15
N LYS A 235 1.97 -15.95 -17.35
CA LYS A 235 1.88 -15.63 -15.92
C LYS A 235 1.42 -14.19 -15.70
N GLN A 236 2.02 -13.24 -16.41
CA GLN A 236 1.61 -11.84 -16.39
C GLN A 236 0.16 -11.67 -16.85
N TYR A 237 -0.24 -12.33 -17.94
CA TYR A 237 -1.64 -12.35 -18.40
C TYR A 237 -2.60 -12.87 -17.32
N ARG A 238 -2.26 -13.99 -16.68
CA ARG A 238 -3.08 -14.55 -15.58
C ARG A 238 -3.17 -13.62 -14.39
N ALA A 239 -2.06 -12.99 -14.00
CA ALA A 239 -2.04 -12.01 -12.91
C ALA A 239 -3.00 -10.83 -13.16
N ILE A 240 -3.02 -10.32 -14.40
CA ILE A 240 -3.95 -9.25 -14.80
C ILE A 240 -5.40 -9.72 -14.69
N ILE A 241 -5.74 -10.86 -15.32
CA ILE A 241 -7.12 -11.35 -15.40
C ILE A 241 -7.66 -11.77 -14.02
N ASN A 242 -6.88 -12.48 -13.22
CA ASN A 242 -7.28 -12.91 -11.88
C ASN A 242 -7.47 -11.70 -10.96
N THR A 243 -6.59 -10.69 -11.05
CA THR A 243 -6.72 -9.47 -10.26
C THR A 243 -7.97 -8.68 -10.66
N TYR A 244 -8.20 -8.53 -11.96
CA TYR A 244 -9.38 -7.84 -12.51
C TYR A 244 -10.70 -8.45 -12.00
N PHE A 245 -10.86 -9.78 -12.13
CA PHE A 245 -12.09 -10.46 -11.71
C PHE A 245 -12.25 -10.53 -10.19
N SER A 246 -11.15 -10.68 -9.45
CA SER A 246 -11.18 -10.58 -7.98
C SER A 246 -11.68 -9.20 -7.53
N LEU A 247 -11.14 -8.12 -8.08
CA LEU A 247 -11.55 -6.75 -7.76
C LEU A 247 -13.00 -6.44 -8.13
N ALA A 248 -13.46 -6.88 -9.29
CA ALA A 248 -14.87 -6.72 -9.69
C ALA A 248 -15.82 -7.42 -8.71
N ALA A 249 -15.54 -8.67 -8.36
CA ALA A 249 -16.35 -9.41 -7.39
C ALA A 249 -16.27 -8.81 -5.97
N CYS A 250 -15.11 -8.26 -5.61
CA CYS A 250 -14.87 -7.58 -4.35
C CYS A 250 -15.77 -6.34 -4.22
N VAL A 251 -15.87 -5.50 -5.26
CA VAL A 251 -16.72 -4.30 -5.25
C VAL A 251 -18.19 -4.65 -4.99
N VAL A 252 -18.76 -5.58 -5.78
CA VAL A 252 -20.17 -5.96 -5.65
C VAL A 252 -20.44 -6.49 -4.24
N THR A 253 -19.55 -7.34 -3.72
CA THR A 253 -19.69 -7.90 -2.38
C THR A 253 -19.53 -6.84 -1.29
N ALA A 254 -18.60 -5.90 -1.43
CA ALA A 254 -18.39 -4.81 -0.47
C ALA A 254 -19.61 -3.90 -0.36
N TYR A 255 -20.25 -3.55 -1.49
CA TYR A 255 -21.49 -2.77 -1.51
C TYR A 255 -22.64 -3.54 -0.84
N ALA A 256 -22.81 -4.82 -1.18
CA ALA A 256 -23.83 -5.67 -0.57
C ALA A 256 -23.65 -5.75 0.95
N PHE A 257 -22.45 -6.12 1.40
CA PHE A 257 -22.17 -6.25 2.84
C PHE A 257 -22.23 -4.91 3.57
N SER A 258 -21.78 -3.80 2.96
CA SER A 258 -21.95 -2.47 3.56
C SER A 258 -23.42 -2.17 3.82
N SER A 259 -24.30 -2.42 2.85
CA SER A 259 -25.74 -2.21 3.01
C SER A 259 -26.32 -3.13 4.10
N LEU A 260 -25.89 -4.40 4.12
CA LEU A 260 -26.34 -5.37 5.13
C LEU A 260 -25.97 -4.99 6.56
N VAL A 261 -24.77 -4.43 6.79
CA VAL A 261 -24.29 -4.13 8.15
C VAL A 261 -24.64 -2.73 8.63
N GLU A 262 -25.02 -1.83 7.72
CA GLU A 262 -25.40 -0.46 8.05
C GLU A 262 -26.89 -0.26 8.29
N HIS A 263 -27.21 0.70 9.15
CA HIS A 263 -28.60 0.98 9.49
C HIS A 263 -29.38 1.48 8.28
N ARG A 264 -30.56 0.87 8.05
CA ARG A 264 -31.49 1.19 6.95
C ARG A 264 -30.91 0.90 5.55
N GLY A 265 -29.95 -0.01 5.43
CA GLY A 265 -29.42 -0.40 4.12
C GLY A 265 -28.53 0.64 3.45
N LYS A 266 -28.06 1.65 4.19
CA LYS A 266 -27.21 2.71 3.64
C LYS A 266 -25.80 2.20 3.33
N LEU A 267 -25.05 2.95 2.52
CA LEU A 267 -23.68 2.61 2.14
C LEU A 267 -22.70 3.54 2.85
N ASP A 268 -21.77 2.99 3.63
CA ASP A 268 -20.73 3.75 4.32
C ASP A 268 -19.54 3.96 3.38
N MET A 269 -19.14 5.21 3.17
CA MET A 269 -18.03 5.55 2.29
C MET A 269 -16.69 4.96 2.72
N VAL A 270 -16.46 4.69 4.01
CA VAL A 270 -15.23 4.02 4.48
C VAL A 270 -15.16 2.59 3.94
N HIS A 271 -16.29 1.87 3.94
CA HIS A 271 -16.36 0.54 3.32
C HIS A 271 -16.09 0.64 1.81
N ILE A 272 -16.72 1.60 1.14
CA ILE A 272 -16.60 1.75 -0.32
C ILE A 272 -15.18 2.15 -0.74
N GLN A 273 -14.52 3.03 0.00
CA GLN A 273 -13.18 3.51 -0.32
C GLN A 273 -12.08 2.46 -0.09
N ASN A 274 -12.27 1.57 0.89
CA ASN A 274 -11.21 0.65 1.34
C ASN A 274 -11.51 -0.82 1.05
N ALA A 275 -12.72 -1.29 1.38
CA ALA A 275 -13.04 -2.72 1.29
C ALA A 275 -13.17 -3.22 -0.15
N THR A 276 -13.46 -2.32 -1.09
CA THR A 276 -13.50 -2.61 -2.54
C THR A 276 -12.13 -2.94 -3.14
N LEU A 277 -11.05 -2.64 -2.42
CA LEU A 277 -9.66 -2.89 -2.80
C LEU A 277 -9.14 -4.23 -2.25
N ALA A 278 -9.83 -4.82 -1.26
CA ALA A 278 -9.36 -6.01 -0.55
C ALA A 278 -9.15 -7.22 -1.47
N GLY A 279 -9.89 -7.31 -2.58
CA GLY A 279 -9.74 -8.37 -3.57
C GLY A 279 -8.39 -8.33 -4.32
N GLY A 280 -7.86 -7.12 -4.57
CA GLY A 280 -6.53 -6.95 -5.17
C GLY A 280 -5.42 -7.41 -4.23
N VAL A 281 -5.55 -7.06 -2.94
CA VAL A 281 -4.65 -7.54 -1.87
C VAL A 281 -4.74 -9.06 -1.73
N ALA A 282 -5.94 -9.63 -1.64
CA ALA A 282 -6.12 -11.04 -1.29
C ALA A 282 -5.68 -12.02 -2.39
N VAL A 283 -5.80 -11.62 -3.66
CA VAL A 283 -5.39 -12.46 -4.80
C VAL A 283 -3.90 -12.33 -5.11
N GLY A 284 -3.20 -11.31 -4.59
CA GLY A 284 -1.83 -10.96 -4.96
C GLY A 284 -0.86 -12.15 -5.00
N THR A 285 -0.76 -12.94 -3.93
CA THR A 285 0.14 -14.11 -3.87
C THR A 285 -0.10 -15.12 -4.99
N CYS A 286 -1.36 -15.36 -5.37
CA CYS A 286 -1.75 -16.37 -6.35
C CYS A 286 -2.20 -15.77 -7.69
N ALA A 287 -1.96 -14.48 -7.93
CA ALA A 287 -2.46 -13.79 -9.10
C ALA A 287 -1.91 -14.44 -10.39
N ASP A 288 -0.62 -14.78 -10.40
CA ASP A 288 0.06 -15.44 -11.51
C ASP A 288 -0.02 -16.97 -11.45
N MET A 289 -0.89 -17.57 -10.61
CA MET A 289 -1.09 -19.02 -10.50
C MET A 289 -2.24 -19.51 -11.40
N GLU A 290 -2.24 -20.81 -11.72
CA GLU A 290 -3.26 -21.42 -12.61
C GLU A 290 -4.56 -21.67 -11.84
N ILE A 291 -5.16 -20.58 -11.36
CA ILE A 291 -6.52 -20.60 -10.81
C ILE A 291 -7.52 -20.24 -11.91
N TYR A 292 -8.69 -20.87 -11.88
CA TYR A 292 -9.77 -20.49 -12.77
C TYR A 292 -10.31 -19.10 -12.40
N PRO A 293 -10.78 -18.28 -13.36
CA PRO A 293 -11.28 -16.93 -13.07
C PRO A 293 -12.38 -16.88 -11.99
N TYR A 294 -13.27 -17.88 -11.92
CA TYR A 294 -14.31 -17.91 -10.89
C TYR A 294 -13.72 -18.09 -9.47
N ILE A 295 -12.56 -18.72 -9.32
CA ILE A 295 -11.85 -18.83 -8.03
C ILE A 295 -11.35 -17.45 -7.61
N SER A 296 -10.79 -16.66 -8.53
CA SER A 296 -10.39 -15.28 -8.25
C SER A 296 -11.56 -14.41 -7.77
N MET A 297 -12.75 -14.59 -8.37
CA MET A 297 -13.99 -13.92 -7.94
C MET A 297 -14.40 -14.33 -6.51
N ILE A 298 -14.26 -15.61 -6.17
CA ILE A 298 -14.55 -16.13 -4.81
C ILE A 298 -13.58 -15.49 -3.81
N ILE A 299 -12.27 -15.44 -4.12
CA ILE A 299 -11.26 -14.79 -3.28
C ILE A 299 -11.64 -13.32 -3.03
N GLY A 300 -11.95 -12.57 -4.09
CA GLY A 300 -12.35 -11.17 -3.99
C GLY A 300 -13.62 -10.95 -3.16
N SER A 301 -14.62 -11.82 -3.32
CA SER A 301 -15.87 -11.75 -2.56
C SER A 301 -15.65 -12.03 -1.07
N ILE A 302 -14.87 -13.07 -0.74
CA ILE A 302 -14.52 -13.38 0.65
C ILE A 302 -13.72 -12.23 1.27
N ALA A 303 -12.75 -11.69 0.54
CA ALA A 303 -11.93 -10.57 1.00
C ALA A 303 -12.77 -9.32 1.30
N ALA A 304 -13.75 -8.99 0.44
CA ALA A 304 -14.68 -7.89 0.68
C ALA A 304 -15.50 -8.11 1.96
N MET A 305 -16.06 -9.30 2.14
CA MET A 305 -16.82 -9.66 3.34
C MET A 305 -15.95 -9.49 4.60
N VAL A 306 -14.75 -10.07 4.60
CA VAL A 306 -13.80 -9.96 5.73
C VAL A 306 -13.44 -8.50 6.00
N SER A 307 -13.17 -7.71 4.95
CA SER A 307 -12.80 -6.30 5.09
C SER A 307 -13.93 -5.45 5.65
N VAL A 308 -15.16 -5.55 5.12
CA VAL A 308 -16.33 -4.81 5.63
C VAL A 308 -16.63 -5.18 7.09
N LEU A 309 -16.64 -6.48 7.41
CA LEU A 309 -16.84 -6.94 8.79
C LEU A 309 -15.71 -6.47 9.71
N GLY A 310 -14.48 -6.39 9.20
CA GLY A 310 -13.33 -5.84 9.89
C GLY A 310 -13.49 -4.35 10.22
N PHE A 311 -13.94 -3.53 9.27
CA PHE A 311 -14.25 -2.13 9.53
C PHE A 311 -15.38 -1.99 10.56
N LYS A 312 -16.48 -2.72 10.39
CA LYS A 312 -17.65 -2.59 11.25
C LYS A 312 -17.43 -3.08 12.68
N PHE A 313 -16.80 -4.24 12.85
CA PHE A 313 -16.73 -4.95 14.13
C PHE A 313 -15.33 -5.00 14.72
N LEU A 314 -14.28 -5.11 13.91
CA LEU A 314 -12.91 -5.21 14.42
C LEU A 314 -12.24 -3.86 14.61
N THR A 315 -12.60 -2.81 13.87
CA THR A 315 -11.96 -1.47 13.93
C THR A 315 -12.62 -0.55 14.96
N VAL A 316 -13.88 -0.81 15.32
CA VAL A 316 -14.54 -0.13 16.45
C VAL A 316 -14.01 -0.61 17.81
N TYR A 317 -13.52 -1.86 17.90
CA TYR A 317 -12.86 -2.37 19.11
C TYR A 317 -11.48 -1.73 19.45
N PRO A 318 -10.64 -1.28 18.50
CA PRO A 318 -9.40 -0.54 18.73
C PRO A 318 -9.56 0.98 18.90
N GLY A 319 -10.78 1.52 18.94
CA GLY A 319 -11.05 2.86 19.49
C GLY A 319 -10.61 3.01 20.97
N HIS A 320 -10.27 1.89 21.61
CA HIS A 320 -9.36 1.88 22.74
C HIS A 320 -7.93 1.77 22.22
N ALA A 321 -7.20 2.88 22.21
CA ALA A 321 -5.76 2.87 21.99
C ALA A 321 -4.96 2.11 23.08
N SER A 322 -5.65 1.49 24.05
CA SER A 322 -5.13 0.40 24.89
C SER A 322 -5.17 -0.99 24.22
N SER A 323 -5.60 -1.12 22.96
CA SER A 323 -5.80 -2.41 22.30
C SER A 323 -4.54 -3.00 21.65
N CYS A 324 -3.55 -2.20 21.25
CA CYS A 324 -2.23 -2.76 20.88
C CYS A 324 -1.60 -3.50 22.07
N THR A 325 -1.79 -3.01 23.30
CA THR A 325 -1.42 -3.75 24.53
C THR A 325 -2.35 -4.94 24.84
N ARG A 326 -3.61 -4.96 24.36
CA ARG A 326 -4.53 -6.11 24.56
C ARG A 326 -4.42 -7.18 23.48
N PHE A 327 -3.94 -6.87 22.28
CA PHE A 327 -3.61 -7.87 21.27
C PHE A 327 -2.52 -8.83 21.80
N PHE A 328 -1.63 -8.32 22.65
CA PHE A 328 -0.61 -9.12 23.36
C PHE A 328 -1.02 -9.61 24.77
N HIS A 329 -2.16 -9.16 25.31
CA HIS A 329 -2.71 -9.64 26.59
C HIS A 329 -4.16 -10.11 26.40
N TRP A 330 -4.28 -11.36 25.96
CA TRP A 330 -5.55 -12.07 25.88
C TRP A 330 -6.04 -12.35 27.30
N ASN A 331 -7.05 -11.61 27.78
CA ASN A 331 -7.74 -11.95 29.02
C ASN A 331 -9.27 -11.78 28.90
N SER A 332 -9.97 -12.73 29.49
CA SER A 332 -11.31 -13.23 29.18
C SER A 332 -12.47 -12.42 29.77
N SER A 333 -12.62 -11.15 29.39
CA SER A 333 -13.87 -10.41 29.69
C SER A 333 -14.41 -9.68 28.46
N TRP A 334 -15.05 -10.48 27.62
CA TRP A 334 -15.95 -9.99 26.58
C TRP A 334 -17.25 -9.50 27.24
N TRP A 335 -17.91 -8.54 26.60
CA TRP A 335 -19.24 -8.01 26.97
C TRP A 335 -19.27 -6.94 28.09
N ARG A 336 -18.83 -5.72 27.77
CA ARG A 336 -19.52 -4.45 28.13
C ARG A 336 -18.68 -3.22 27.77
N ALA A 337 -19.08 -2.51 26.72
CA ALA A 337 -18.90 -1.06 26.59
C ALA A 337 -19.74 -0.55 25.40
N ASP A 338 -20.85 0.13 25.70
CA ASP A 338 -21.67 0.89 24.75
C ASP A 338 -21.01 2.25 24.44
N HIS A 339 -19.95 2.25 23.64
CA HIS A 339 -19.46 3.48 23.00
C HIS A 339 -19.33 3.23 21.51
N ARG A 340 -20.38 3.64 20.79
CA ARG A 340 -20.46 3.57 19.32
C ARG A 340 -19.62 4.69 18.73
N PHE A 341 -18.80 4.33 17.76
CA PHE A 341 -18.24 5.26 16.77
C PHE A 341 -19.41 6.05 16.18
N ASN A 342 -19.43 7.36 16.41
CA ASN A 342 -20.43 8.24 15.85
C ASN A 342 -19.74 9.06 14.77
N SER A 343 -19.19 8.38 13.75
CA SER A 343 -18.94 9.09 12.51
C SER A 343 -20.27 9.67 12.08
N LYS A 344 -20.30 10.94 11.70
CA LYS A 344 -21.32 11.38 10.75
C LYS A 344 -20.99 10.67 9.44
N ALA A 345 -21.26 9.38 9.36
CA ALA A 345 -20.96 8.55 8.20
C ALA A 345 -21.59 9.24 6.99
N THR A 346 -20.73 9.66 6.08
CA THR A 346 -21.16 10.20 4.81
C THR A 346 -21.69 9.03 4.03
N TYR A 347 -23.01 8.95 3.87
CA TYR A 347 -23.64 7.86 3.17
C TYR A 347 -23.70 8.15 1.68
N LEU A 348 -23.43 7.15 0.85
CA LEU A 348 -23.73 7.26 -0.58
C LEU A 348 -25.25 7.44 -0.73
N GLY A 349 -25.68 8.41 -1.54
CA GLY A 349 -27.10 8.63 -1.80
C GLY A 349 -27.70 7.44 -2.53
N THR A 350 -28.60 6.71 -1.88
CA THR A 350 -29.48 5.74 -2.56
C THR A 350 -30.73 6.49 -3.00
N ALA A 351 -31.14 6.34 -4.26
CA ALA A 351 -32.43 6.83 -4.71
C ALA A 351 -33.50 6.08 -3.91
N THR A 352 -34.26 6.79 -3.07
CA THR A 352 -35.45 6.28 -2.37
C THR A 352 -36.67 6.38 -3.25
#